data_AF-A0A536AWJ7-F1
#
_entry.id   AF-A0A536AWJ7-F1
#
_cell.length_a   1.000
_cell.length_b   1.000
_cell.length_c   1.000
_cell.angle_alpha   90.00
_cell.angle_beta   90.00
_cell.angle_gamma   90.00
#
_symmetry.space_group_name_H-M   'P 1'
#
loop_
_entity.id
_entity.type
_entity.pdbx_description
1 polymer ?
#
loop_
_entity_poly.entity_id
_entity_poly.type
_entity_poly.pdbx_seq_one_letter_code
_entity_poly.pdbx_strand_id
1 'polypeptide(L)'
;MSQSFEVGVNYWPASSAMRWWRRFDAGEVDGDFARIRDAGGELVRFFLLWEDFQPQPTSVSDRSLALLVTVADTAWRHGLQVIPTLFTGHMSGANFVPLWALASNTQRGRFRVISNDHILERGMRNWYVDPLVFEAQA
;
A
#
# COMPACT_ATOMS: atom_id res chain seq x y z
N MET A 1 9.29 -24.11 -26.21
CA MET A 1 9.30 -23.74 -24.78
C MET A 1 7.85 -23.54 -24.37
N SER A 2 7.36 -24.25 -23.35
CA SER A 2 6.02 -23.97 -22.81
C SER A 2 6.06 -22.63 -22.07
N GLN A 3 5.14 -21.72 -22.37
CA GLN A 3 4.94 -20.55 -21.51
C GLN A 3 4.43 -21.01 -20.15
N SER A 4 5.12 -20.62 -19.08
CA SER A 4 4.61 -20.74 -17.72
C SER A 4 3.61 -19.61 -17.46
N PHE A 5 2.54 -19.92 -16.74
CA PHE A 5 1.56 -18.93 -16.28
C PHE A 5 1.83 -18.66 -14.79
N GLU A 6 2.24 -17.42 -14.47
CA GLU A 6 2.51 -17.03 -13.09
C GLU A 6 1.20 -16.95 -12.29
N VAL A 7 1.14 -17.68 -11.17
CA VAL A 7 -0.01 -17.68 -10.26
C VAL A 7 0.39 -17.00 -8.95
N GLY A 8 -0.45 -16.09 -8.48
CA GLY A 8 -0.16 -15.31 -7.28
C GLY A 8 -1.38 -14.74 -6.57
N VAL A 9 -1.11 -14.04 -5.47
CA VAL A 9 -2.14 -13.50 -4.57
C VAL A 9 -1.96 -11.99 -4.39
N ASN A 10 -3.08 -11.25 -4.39
CA ASN A 10 -3.09 -9.87 -3.87
C ASN A 10 -3.11 -9.95 -2.34
N TYR A 11 -2.02 -9.53 -1.72
CA TYR A 11 -1.71 -9.79 -0.33
C TYR A 11 -1.85 -8.53 0.55
N TRP A 12 -2.56 -8.74 1.66
CA TRP A 12 -2.44 -8.00 2.91
C TRP A 12 -2.77 -8.98 4.05
N PRO A 13 -2.19 -8.80 5.25
CA PRO A 13 -2.50 -9.67 6.37
C PRO A 13 -3.96 -9.54 6.80
N ALA A 14 -4.60 -10.66 7.12
CA ALA A 14 -6.02 -10.69 7.48
C ALA A 14 -6.30 -9.94 8.80
N SER A 15 -5.34 -9.91 9.72
CA SER A 15 -5.49 -9.24 11.02
C SER A 15 -5.63 -7.72 10.94
N SER A 16 -5.04 -7.11 9.91
CA SER A 16 -4.75 -5.68 9.89
C SER A 16 -5.21 -4.98 8.61
N ALA A 17 -5.38 -5.73 7.50
CA ALA A 17 -5.83 -5.23 6.22
C ALA A 17 -5.04 -3.97 5.81
N MET A 18 -5.71 -2.87 5.45
CA MET A 18 -5.05 -1.64 5.01
C MET A 18 -4.11 -1.02 6.06
N ARG A 19 -4.28 -1.32 7.35
CA ARG A 19 -3.44 -0.77 8.44
C ARG A 19 -2.14 -1.53 8.66
N TRP A 20 -1.85 -2.56 7.86
CA TRP A 20 -0.79 -3.51 8.17
C TRP A 20 0.62 -2.93 8.19
N TRP A 21 0.91 -1.86 7.44
CA TRP A 21 2.21 -1.19 7.56
C TRP A 21 2.38 -0.51 8.93
N ARG A 22 1.30 0.07 9.48
CA ARG A 22 1.31 0.64 10.83
C ARG A 22 1.36 -0.45 11.90
N ARG A 23 0.65 -1.56 11.69
CA ARG A 23 0.51 -2.72 12.59
C ARG A 23 1.33 -3.93 12.14
N PHE A 24 2.51 -3.68 11.62
CA PHE A 24 3.30 -4.72 10.95
C PHE A 24 3.67 -5.85 11.92
N ASP A 25 3.38 -7.08 11.49
CA ASP A 25 3.74 -8.31 12.19
C ASP A 25 4.52 -9.20 11.21
N ALA A 26 5.84 -9.31 11.43
CA ALA A 26 6.71 -10.12 10.58
C ALA A 26 6.35 -11.62 10.63
N GLY A 27 5.83 -12.11 11.76
CA GLY A 27 5.44 -13.51 11.93
C GLY A 27 4.18 -13.85 11.13
N GLU A 28 3.21 -12.93 11.06
CA GLU A 28 2.04 -13.09 10.19
C GLU A 28 2.46 -13.12 8.71
N VAL A 29 3.32 -12.18 8.28
CA VAL A 29 3.84 -12.16 6.89
C VAL A 29 4.59 -13.45 6.55
N ASP A 30 5.46 -13.92 7.42
CA ASP A 30 6.22 -15.16 7.20
C ASP A 30 5.29 -16.37 7.07
N GLY A 31 4.31 -16.51 7.98
CA GLY A 31 3.34 -17.60 7.93
C GLY A 31 2.41 -17.53 6.72
N ASP A 32 1.98 -16.34 6.33
CA ASP A 32 1.13 -16.15 5.14
C ASP A 32 1.89 -16.47 3.85
N PHE A 33 3.17 -16.09 3.74
CA PHE A 33 3.99 -16.40 2.57
C PHE A 33 4.27 -17.90 2.46
N ALA A 34 4.53 -18.58 3.56
CA ALA A 34 4.62 -20.04 3.58
C ALA A 34 3.33 -20.68 3.04
N ARG A 35 2.16 -20.24 3.50
CA ARG A 35 0.85 -20.76 3.04
C ARG A 35 0.61 -20.49 1.56
N ILE A 36 0.95 -19.30 1.07
CA ILE A 36 0.81 -18.95 -0.35
C ILE A 36 1.68 -19.87 -1.21
N ARG A 37 2.92 -20.13 -0.78
CA ARG A 37 3.83 -21.03 -1.48
C ARG A 37 3.34 -22.48 -1.46
N ASP A 38 2.89 -22.97 -0.30
CA ASP A 38 2.34 -24.34 -0.15
C ASP A 38 1.08 -24.55 -1.00
N ALA A 39 0.30 -23.49 -1.23
CA ALA A 39 -0.86 -23.51 -2.12
C ALA A 39 -0.50 -23.47 -3.62
N GLY A 40 0.80 -23.47 -3.98
CA GLY A 40 1.30 -23.40 -5.36
C GLY A 40 1.43 -21.98 -5.91
N GLY A 41 1.34 -20.95 -5.06
CA GLY A 41 1.63 -19.57 -5.44
C GLY A 41 3.12 -19.34 -5.69
N GLU A 42 3.42 -18.47 -6.65
CA GLU A 42 4.79 -18.09 -7.03
C GLU A 42 5.02 -16.59 -6.83
N LEU A 43 3.94 -15.82 -6.64
CA LEU A 43 3.95 -14.37 -6.68
C LEU A 43 3.02 -13.76 -5.62
N VAL A 44 3.48 -12.68 -4.98
CA VAL A 44 2.64 -11.83 -4.13
C VAL A 44 2.63 -10.40 -4.64
N ARG A 45 1.43 -9.85 -4.83
CA ARG A 45 1.23 -8.43 -5.08
C ARG A 45 0.76 -7.76 -3.81
N PHE A 46 1.50 -6.78 -3.30
CA PHE A 46 1.11 -6.03 -2.11
C PHE A 46 1.08 -4.52 -2.39
N PHE A 47 0.54 -3.76 -1.45
CA PHE A 47 0.13 -2.37 -1.68
C PHE A 47 0.79 -1.44 -0.67
N LEU A 48 1.53 -0.46 -1.17
CA LEU A 48 2.13 0.58 -0.33
C LEU A 48 1.09 1.66 -0.10
N LEU A 49 0.52 1.72 1.11
CA LEU A 49 -0.49 2.72 1.45
C LEU A 49 0.17 4.10 1.48
N TRP A 50 -0.36 5.05 0.70
CA TRP A 50 0.32 6.32 0.46
C TRP A 50 0.65 7.08 1.76
N GLU A 51 -0.30 7.15 2.68
CA GLU A 51 -0.12 7.85 3.96
C GLU A 51 0.96 7.23 4.87
N ASP A 52 1.23 5.93 4.74
CA ASP A 52 2.24 5.25 5.53
C ASP A 52 3.65 5.42 4.93
N PHE A 53 3.74 5.52 3.61
CA PHE A 53 5.03 5.66 2.91
C PHE A 53 5.45 7.12 2.73
N GLN A 54 4.51 8.06 2.58
CA GLN A 54 4.78 9.50 2.42
C GLN A 54 3.94 10.33 3.41
N PRO A 55 4.27 10.28 4.72
CA PRO A 55 3.47 10.96 5.75
C PRO A 55 3.56 12.49 5.68
N GLN A 56 4.57 13.06 5.02
CA GLN A 56 4.68 14.49 4.72
C GLN A 56 5.03 14.69 3.23
N PRO A 57 4.71 15.85 2.63
CA PRO A 57 4.90 16.08 1.19
C PRO A 57 6.34 15.83 0.71
N THR A 58 7.33 16.20 1.52
CA THR A 58 8.75 16.18 1.14
C THR A 58 9.56 15.07 1.83
N SER A 59 8.90 14.05 2.39
CA SER A 59 9.62 12.95 3.05
C SER A 59 8.93 11.59 2.92
N VAL A 60 9.73 10.58 2.62
CA VAL A 60 9.35 9.17 2.64
C VAL A 60 9.72 8.57 4.01
N SER A 61 8.88 7.69 4.53
CA SER A 61 9.07 7.05 5.83
C SER A 61 10.17 5.99 5.80
N ASP A 62 11.30 6.24 6.47
CA ASP A 62 12.39 5.27 6.65
C ASP A 62 11.91 3.97 7.28
N ARG A 63 11.01 4.05 8.26
CA ARG A 63 10.39 2.88 8.88
C ARG A 63 9.66 2.04 7.83
N SER A 64 8.82 2.67 7.02
CA SER A 64 8.00 1.95 6.02
C SER A 64 8.89 1.33 4.93
N LEU A 65 9.98 2.00 4.53
CA LEU A 65 10.99 1.44 3.64
C LEU A 65 11.72 0.23 4.26
N ALA A 66 12.11 0.30 5.53
CA ALA A 66 12.73 -0.84 6.22
C ALA A 66 11.79 -2.05 6.34
N LEU A 67 10.50 -1.80 6.58
CA LEU A 67 9.47 -2.84 6.57
C LEU A 67 9.27 -3.43 5.16
N LEU A 68 9.29 -2.60 4.11
CA LEU A 68 9.24 -3.06 2.73
C LEU A 68 10.40 -4.01 2.39
N VAL A 69 11.63 -3.68 2.83
CA VAL A 69 12.79 -4.58 2.70
C VAL A 69 12.54 -5.89 3.44
N THR A 70 12.03 -5.83 4.68
CA THR A 70 11.70 -7.03 5.47
C THR A 70 10.69 -7.94 4.76
N VAL A 71 9.67 -7.36 4.12
CA VAL A 71 8.68 -8.10 3.31
C VAL A 71 9.35 -8.72 2.08
N ALA A 72 10.18 -7.97 1.36
CA ALA A 72 10.88 -8.47 0.18
C ALA A 72 11.84 -9.63 0.53
N ASP A 73 12.60 -9.51 1.61
CA ASP A 73 13.49 -10.57 2.11
C ASP A 73 12.70 -11.81 2.54
N THR A 74 11.54 -11.61 3.17
CA THR A 74 10.67 -12.72 3.57
C THR A 74 10.07 -13.43 2.36
N ALA A 75 9.63 -12.70 1.33
CA ALA A 75 9.19 -13.31 0.07
C ALA A 75 10.31 -14.11 -0.59
N TRP A 76 11.53 -13.56 -0.63
CA TRP A 76 12.70 -14.24 -1.17
C TRP A 76 13.00 -15.56 -0.43
N ARG A 77 12.95 -15.58 0.91
CA ARG A 77 13.14 -16.79 1.72
C ARG A 77 12.13 -17.90 1.41
N HIS A 78 10.90 -17.54 1.05
CA HIS A 78 9.83 -18.48 0.68
C HIS A 78 9.79 -18.80 -0.83
N GLY A 79 10.73 -18.26 -1.61
CA GLY A 79 10.77 -18.48 -3.06
C GLY A 79 9.62 -17.81 -3.81
N LEU A 80 9.09 -16.70 -3.29
CA LEU A 80 8.05 -15.89 -3.90
C LEU A 80 8.64 -14.67 -4.60
N GLN A 81 8.13 -14.36 -5.78
CA GLN A 81 8.32 -13.07 -6.44
C GLN A 81 7.38 -12.01 -5.85
N VAL A 82 7.74 -10.73 -6.01
CA VAL A 82 6.97 -9.61 -5.46
C VAL A 82 6.55 -8.60 -6.54
N ILE A 83 5.34 -8.09 -6.43
CA ILE A 83 4.85 -6.92 -7.18
C ILE A 83 4.39 -5.86 -6.19
N PRO A 84 5.24 -4.88 -5.83
CA PRO A 84 4.80 -3.75 -5.03
C PRO A 84 3.94 -2.80 -5.88
N THR A 85 2.73 -2.49 -5.40
CA THR A 85 1.92 -1.40 -5.94
C THR A 85 2.27 -0.12 -5.21
N LEU A 86 3.00 0.76 -5.88
CA LEU A 86 3.42 2.05 -5.35
C LEU A 86 2.22 3.01 -5.26
N PHE A 87 2.23 3.92 -4.29
CA PHE A 87 1.27 5.00 -4.15
C PHE A 87 -0.20 4.53 -4.18
N THR A 88 -0.53 3.54 -3.34
CA THR A 88 -1.90 3.02 -3.30
C THR A 88 -2.83 4.02 -2.62
N GLY A 89 -3.50 4.83 -3.45
CA GLY A 89 -4.46 5.86 -3.04
C GLY A 89 -5.93 5.44 -3.14
N HIS A 90 -6.25 4.38 -3.90
CA HIS A 90 -7.61 3.85 -4.04
C HIS A 90 -7.62 2.34 -3.88
N MET A 91 -8.44 1.82 -2.96
CA MET A 91 -8.54 0.38 -2.70
C MET A 91 -9.92 0.06 -2.13
N SER A 92 -10.51 -1.06 -2.56
CA SER A 92 -11.74 -1.62 -1.97
C SER A 92 -12.91 -0.61 -1.88
N GLY A 93 -13.03 0.30 -2.85
CA GLY A 93 -14.11 1.30 -2.93
C GLY A 93 -13.91 2.53 -2.04
N ALA A 94 -12.70 2.78 -1.53
CA ALA A 94 -12.35 3.98 -0.78
C ALA A 94 -11.03 4.58 -1.26
N ASN A 95 -10.88 5.89 -1.06
CA ASN A 95 -9.63 6.61 -1.26
C ASN A 95 -8.88 6.67 0.08
N PHE A 96 -7.63 6.20 0.12
CA PHE A 96 -6.73 6.29 1.27
C PHE A 96 -5.64 7.30 0.95
N VAL A 97 -5.72 8.49 1.55
CA VAL A 97 -4.96 9.65 1.09
C VAL A 97 -4.33 10.34 2.30
N PRO A 98 -3.04 10.72 2.26
CA PRO A 98 -2.45 11.47 3.35
C PRO A 98 -3.12 12.83 3.53
N LEU A 99 -3.20 13.31 4.78
CA LEU A 99 -3.86 14.57 5.12
C LEU A 99 -3.37 15.78 4.32
N TRP A 100 -2.06 15.81 4.00
CA TRP A 100 -1.45 16.90 3.23
C TRP A 100 -1.90 16.93 1.77
N ALA A 101 -2.34 15.80 1.21
CA ALA A 101 -2.86 15.68 -0.15
C ALA A 101 -4.39 15.91 -0.23
N LEU A 102 -5.03 16.30 0.86
CA LEU A 102 -6.44 16.69 0.88
C LEU A 102 -6.62 18.18 0.64
N ALA A 103 -7.64 18.54 -0.14
CA ALA A 103 -8.04 19.93 -0.36
C ALA A 103 -8.70 20.49 0.91
N SER A 104 -8.68 21.82 1.08
CA SER A 104 -9.37 22.48 2.19
C SER A 104 -10.89 22.54 1.99
N ASN A 105 -11.36 22.35 0.75
CA ASN A 105 -12.78 22.38 0.45
C ASN A 105 -13.50 21.11 0.91
N THR A 106 -14.75 21.30 1.34
CA THR A 106 -15.67 20.19 1.56
C THR A 106 -16.28 19.80 0.23
N GLN A 107 -15.77 18.74 -0.39
CA GLN A 107 -16.31 18.19 -1.62
C GLN A 107 -16.57 16.69 -1.41
N ARG A 108 -17.85 16.30 -1.42
CA ARG A 108 -18.23 14.88 -1.38
C ARG A 108 -18.03 14.28 -2.77
N GLY A 109 -17.02 13.43 -2.89
CA GLY A 109 -16.81 12.59 -4.07
C GLY A 109 -17.67 11.32 -4.03
N ARG A 110 -17.67 10.56 -5.12
CA ARG A 110 -18.33 9.24 -5.20
C ARG A 110 -17.82 8.26 -4.15
N PHE A 111 -16.53 8.30 -3.87
CA PHE A 111 -15.85 7.39 -2.94
C PHE A 111 -15.52 8.10 -1.64
N ARG A 112 -15.61 7.36 -0.53
CA ARG A 112 -15.19 7.84 0.78
C ARG A 112 -13.69 8.13 0.77
N VAL A 113 -13.30 9.21 1.42
CA VAL A 113 -11.89 9.56 1.67
C VAL A 113 -11.56 9.18 3.11
N ILE A 114 -10.51 8.39 3.28
CA ILE A 114 -10.00 7.91 4.55
C ILE A 114 -8.57 8.44 4.70
N SER A 115 -8.28 9.01 5.86
CA SER A 115 -6.94 9.47 6.23
C SER A 115 -6.74 9.26 7.72
N ASN A 116 -5.62 8.66 8.13
CA ASN A 116 -5.34 8.29 9.51
C ASN A 116 -6.50 7.55 10.17
N ASP A 117 -7.08 6.57 9.47
CA ASP A 117 -8.25 5.79 9.91
C ASP A 117 -9.56 6.59 10.13
N HIS A 118 -9.60 7.87 9.75
CA HIS A 118 -10.80 8.71 9.82
C HIS A 118 -11.42 8.93 8.43
N ILE A 119 -12.75 8.82 8.35
CA ILE A 119 -13.51 9.23 7.18
C ILE A 119 -13.61 10.76 7.20
N LEU A 120 -13.21 11.41 6.11
CA LEU A 120 -13.19 12.87 5.99
C LEU A 120 -14.10 13.33 4.85
N GLU A 121 -14.82 14.43 5.08
CA GLU A 121 -15.62 15.10 4.05
C GLU A 121 -14.80 16.14 3.26
N ARG A 122 -13.64 15.73 2.78
CA ARG A 122 -12.70 16.59 2.05
C ARG A 122 -12.43 16.02 0.67
N GLY A 123 -12.29 16.91 -0.32
CA GLY A 123 -11.81 16.53 -1.63
C GLY A 123 -10.32 16.16 -1.60
N MET A 124 -9.86 15.40 -2.60
CA MET A 124 -8.44 15.22 -2.85
C MET A 124 -7.91 16.42 -3.64
N ARG A 125 -6.70 16.87 -3.34
CA ARG A 125 -5.98 17.78 -4.24
C ARG A 125 -5.77 17.10 -5.59
N ASN A 126 -5.75 17.88 -6.67
CA ASN A 126 -5.56 17.33 -8.01
C ASN A 126 -4.09 16.94 -8.22
N TRP A 127 -3.84 15.71 -8.63
CA TRP A 127 -2.49 15.15 -8.78
C TRP A 127 -1.65 15.79 -9.88
N TYR A 128 -2.28 16.42 -10.87
CA TYR A 128 -1.62 16.93 -12.06
C TYR A 128 -1.42 18.44 -12.04
N VAL A 129 -2.17 19.17 -11.20
CA VAL A 129 -2.15 20.65 -11.22
C VAL A 129 -2.00 21.31 -9.85
N ASP A 130 -2.18 20.58 -8.73
CA ASP A 130 -1.92 21.17 -7.41
C ASP A 130 -0.40 21.23 -7.17
N PRO A 131 0.19 22.43 -6.95
CA PRO A 131 1.64 22.56 -6.83
C PRO A 131 2.25 21.70 -5.72
N LEU A 132 1.55 21.59 -4.57
CA LEU A 132 2.05 20.79 -3.44
C LEU A 132 2.11 19.30 -3.79
N VAL A 133 1.09 18.77 -4.47
CA VAL A 133 1.06 17.36 -4.86
C VAL A 133 2.02 17.10 -6.01
N PHE A 134 2.19 18.06 -6.92
CA PHE A 134 3.14 17.95 -8.02
C PHE A 134 4.58 17.90 -7.51
N GLU A 135 4.96 18.81 -6.61
CA GLU A 135 6.29 18.85 -6.00
C GLU A 135 6.57 17.60 -5.15
N ALA A 136 5.56 17.04 -4.50
CA ALA A 136 5.68 15.82 -3.70
C ALA A 136 5.93 14.54 -4.53
N GLN A 137 5.88 14.62 -5.87
CA GLN A 137 6.17 13.49 -6.77
C GLN A 137 7.62 13.48 -7.27
N ALA A 138 8.38 14.56 -7.04
CA ALA A 138 9.77 14.72 -7.48
C ALA A 138 10.76 14.03 -6.53
#